data_AF-A0A7V3FRZ5-F1
#
_entry.id   AF-A0A7V3FRZ5-F1
#
_cell.length_a   1.000
_cell.length_b   1.000
_cell.length_c   1.000
_cell.angle_alpha   90.00
_cell.angle_beta   90.00
_cell.angle_gamma   90.00
#
_symmetry.space_group_name_H-M   'P 1'
#
loop_
_entity.id
_entity.type
_entity.pdbx_description
1 polymer ?
#
loop_
_entity_poly.entity_id
_entity_poly.type
_entity_poly.pdbx_seq_one_letter_code
_entity_poly.pdbx_strand_id
1 'polypeptide(L)'
;MITELVIPVSAHSLTVTWFAVSIAVLSYFDIAMPRGDTLGVSGALSAAAVVLLSPAEALVAAVAGTAIALVLRARERGGPNEWTVLVAELSGLTATALVLTTGLFSGVPQWIQALVAACIFLLVELLIVQLFVSVRTGRGYSQLIGGNIGSQASLLAAQVSAAILATVIYPRMGGWSLLLVVALLLLMRQSYALLWGIRETYRATVEVLVEAAEGGDSRLSGHAERTAQLAREIAYRCGFRSREIERIGYAALLHDLDVLGRPAPSHADGGPEEVLGGIGLFEDVIPLLRLKAGEAEGARVKDSDLLAAYIVALASDIDVEARPELKAIHPTDTNRFLAHVVPQAAKAKAVSAALHSGYRIPAVS
;
A
#
# COMPACT_ATOMS: atom_id res chain seq x y z
N MET A 1 28.52 28.52 27.25
CA MET A 1 29.53 27.56 27.72
C MET A 1 29.10 26.19 27.26
N ILE A 2 29.68 25.76 26.13
CA ILE A 2 29.50 24.42 25.59
C ILE A 2 30.49 23.57 26.37
N THR A 3 30.00 22.77 27.32
CA THR A 3 30.78 21.66 27.85
C THR A 3 30.83 20.62 26.75
N GLU A 4 31.85 20.72 25.89
CA GLU A 4 32.34 19.57 25.16
C GLU A 4 32.78 18.55 26.20
N LEU A 5 31.87 17.63 26.52
CA LEU A 5 32.26 16.34 27.09
C LEU A 5 33.11 15.69 26.00
N VAL A 6 34.42 15.80 26.11
CA VAL A 6 35.39 15.12 25.24
C VAL A 6 35.16 13.62 25.43
N ILE A 7 34.25 13.08 24.65
CA ILE A 7 34.04 11.65 24.52
C ILE A 7 35.31 11.12 23.84
N PRO A 8 36.05 10.17 24.44
CA PRO A 8 37.29 9.68 23.86
C PRO A 8 37.03 9.13 22.44
N VAL A 9 37.98 9.28 21.52
CA VAL A 9 37.87 8.85 20.11
C VAL A 9 37.38 7.39 20.00
N SER A 10 37.75 6.54 20.95
CA SER A 10 37.29 5.14 21.05
C SER A 10 35.77 4.99 21.24
N ALA A 11 35.13 5.93 21.93
CA ALA A 11 33.69 5.93 22.13
C ALA A 11 32.93 6.42 20.88
N HIS A 12 33.48 7.37 20.11
CA HIS A 12 32.93 7.75 18.80
C HIS A 12 33.03 6.62 17.76
N SER A 13 34.17 5.91 17.70
CA SER A 13 34.28 4.75 16.81
C SER A 13 33.32 3.62 17.20
N LEU A 14 33.07 3.46 18.50
CA LEU A 14 32.14 2.46 19.01
C LEU A 14 30.68 2.81 18.66
N THR A 15 30.28 4.08 18.77
CA THR A 15 28.92 4.52 18.40
C THR A 15 28.63 4.28 16.92
N VAL A 16 29.55 4.67 16.03
CA VAL A 16 29.48 4.43 14.58
C VAL A 16 29.32 2.95 14.27
N THR A 17 30.11 2.10 14.95
CA THR A 17 30.06 0.64 14.78
C THR A 17 28.70 0.08 15.18
N TRP A 18 28.14 0.52 16.31
CA TRP A 18 26.81 0.08 16.74
C TRP A 18 25.72 0.45 15.72
N PHE A 19 25.77 1.65 15.15
CA PHE A 19 24.84 2.05 14.09
C PHE A 19 25.03 1.21 12.82
N ALA A 20 26.27 1.03 12.37
CA ALA A 20 26.59 0.24 11.18
C ALA A 20 26.10 -1.20 11.30
N VAL A 21 26.34 -1.86 12.44
CA VAL A 21 25.87 -3.23 12.71
C VAL A 21 24.34 -3.28 12.77
N SER A 22 23.71 -2.32 13.43
CA SER A 22 22.24 -2.28 13.54
C SER A 22 21.57 -2.08 12.18
N ILE A 23 22.11 -1.18 11.35
CA ILE A 23 21.66 -0.96 9.96
C ILE A 23 21.91 -2.22 9.14
N ALA A 24 23.08 -2.86 9.25
CA ALA A 24 23.36 -4.12 8.54
C ALA A 24 22.36 -5.23 8.89
N VAL A 25 22.01 -5.39 10.16
CA VAL A 25 21.02 -6.39 10.59
C VAL A 25 19.65 -6.08 9.98
N LEU A 26 19.16 -4.84 10.07
CA LEU A 26 17.87 -4.46 9.50
C LEU A 26 17.86 -4.63 7.98
N SER A 27 18.85 -4.06 7.30
CA SER A 27 19.04 -4.13 5.85
C SER A 27 19.36 -5.53 5.36
N TYR A 28 19.71 -6.50 6.21
CA TYR A 28 19.84 -7.90 5.80
C TYR A 28 18.46 -8.57 5.68
N PHE A 29 17.48 -8.11 6.46
CA PHE A 29 16.13 -8.65 6.52
C PHE A 29 15.10 -7.95 5.63
N ASP A 30 15.32 -6.80 4.99
CA ASP A 30 14.41 -6.28 3.94
C ASP A 30 13.83 -7.37 2.99
N ILE A 31 12.57 -7.18 2.62
CA ILE A 31 11.79 -8.14 1.84
C ILE A 31 11.60 -7.59 0.42
N ALA A 32 11.85 -8.41 -0.59
CA ALA A 32 11.43 -8.10 -1.95
C ALA A 32 9.91 -8.27 -2.07
N MET A 33 9.22 -7.21 -2.50
CA MET A 33 7.78 -7.22 -2.72
C MET A 33 7.48 -7.61 -4.17
N PRO A 34 6.34 -8.29 -4.45
CA PRO A 34 5.98 -8.76 -5.79
C PRO A 34 5.93 -7.65 -6.87
N ARG A 35 5.73 -6.40 -6.46
CA ARG A 35 5.69 -5.22 -7.35
C ARG A 35 7.09 -4.73 -7.78
N GLY A 36 8.16 -5.42 -7.39
CA GLY A 36 9.55 -5.04 -7.66
C GLY A 36 10.13 -4.00 -6.69
N ASP A 37 9.40 -3.70 -5.61
CA ASP A 37 9.81 -2.82 -4.52
C ASP A 37 10.54 -3.64 -3.42
N THR A 38 11.31 -2.99 -2.55
CA THR A 38 11.94 -3.60 -1.36
C THR A 38 11.42 -2.92 -0.10
N LEU A 39 10.85 -3.71 0.81
CA LEU A 39 10.39 -3.23 2.10
C LEU A 39 11.55 -3.21 3.11
N GLY A 40 12.23 -2.08 3.22
CA GLY A 40 13.29 -1.85 4.20
C GLY A 40 12.80 -1.07 5.41
N VAL A 41 13.40 -1.31 6.58
CA VAL A 41 13.13 -0.56 7.82
C VAL A 41 14.37 0.13 8.41
N SER A 42 15.53 -0.03 7.76
CA SER A 42 16.81 0.57 8.20
C SER A 42 16.77 2.10 8.23
N GLY A 43 15.99 2.74 7.35
CA GLY A 43 15.90 4.19 7.24
C GLY A 43 15.56 4.92 8.54
N ALA A 44 14.88 4.26 9.49
CA ALA A 44 14.64 4.82 10.82
C ALA A 44 15.94 5.04 11.61
N LEU A 45 16.87 4.07 11.57
CA LEU A 45 18.16 4.18 12.24
C LEU A 45 19.11 5.10 11.50
N SER A 46 19.04 5.12 10.17
CA SER A 46 19.84 6.02 9.34
C SER A 46 19.44 7.48 9.57
N ALA A 47 18.15 7.78 9.67
CA ALA A 47 17.67 9.11 10.07
C ALA A 47 18.13 9.49 11.49
N ALA A 48 18.06 8.56 12.45
CA ALA A 48 18.54 8.79 13.81
C ALA A 48 20.07 9.01 13.85
N ALA A 49 20.82 8.30 13.02
CA ALA A 49 22.28 8.44 12.91
C ALA A 49 22.68 9.85 12.48
N VAL A 50 21.95 10.48 11.55
CA VAL A 50 22.24 11.86 11.11
C VAL A 50 22.03 12.89 12.24
N VAL A 51 21.18 12.59 13.23
CA VAL A 51 20.94 13.47 14.39
C VAL A 51 21.93 13.20 15.53
N LEU A 52 22.34 11.95 15.72
CA LEU A 52 23.19 11.53 16.85
C LEU A 52 24.68 11.53 16.54
N LEU A 53 25.06 11.42 15.28
CA LEU A 53 26.45 11.39 14.80
C LEU A 53 26.72 12.61 13.92
N SER A 54 27.99 12.89 13.65
CA SER A 54 28.32 13.85 12.59
C SER A 54 27.85 13.33 11.22
N PRO A 55 27.56 14.20 10.24
CA PRO A 55 27.14 13.78 8.90
C PRO A 55 28.07 12.76 8.24
N ALA A 56 29.39 12.91 8.45
CA ALA A 56 30.39 11.98 7.93
C ALA A 56 30.32 10.60 8.61
N GLU A 57 30.17 10.57 9.94
CA GLU A 57 30.01 9.34 10.71
C GLU A 57 28.71 8.61 10.38
N ALA A 58 27.60 9.35 10.24
CA ALA A 58 26.30 8.81 9.82
C ALA A 58 26.38 8.18 8.42
N LEU A 59 27.05 8.85 7.49
CA LEU A 59 27.30 8.35 6.15
C LEU A 59 28.12 7.05 6.18
N VAL A 60 29.21 7.03 6.95
CA VAL A 60 30.05 5.82 7.09
C VAL A 60 29.26 4.68 7.69
N ALA A 61 28.50 4.92 8.77
CA ALA A 61 27.71 3.88 9.42
C ALA A 61 26.65 3.28 8.47
N ALA A 62 25.91 4.12 7.77
CA ALA A 62 24.85 3.67 6.87
C ALA A 62 25.43 2.95 5.64
N VAL A 63 26.45 3.51 4.97
CA VAL A 63 27.07 2.87 3.81
C VAL A 63 27.71 1.55 4.19
N ALA A 64 28.45 1.49 5.30
CA ALA A 64 29.04 0.23 5.77
C ALA A 64 27.95 -0.80 6.12
N GLY A 65 26.92 -0.37 6.85
CA GLY A 65 25.81 -1.24 7.26
C GLY A 65 25.08 -1.84 6.06
N THR A 66 24.63 -0.98 5.13
CA THR A 66 23.94 -1.42 3.91
C THR A 66 24.86 -2.27 3.03
N ALA A 67 26.13 -1.88 2.83
CA ALA A 67 27.07 -2.67 2.01
C ALA A 67 27.31 -4.07 2.58
N ILE A 68 27.48 -4.19 3.91
CA ILE A 68 27.61 -5.50 4.58
C ILE A 68 26.36 -6.35 4.30
N ALA A 69 25.16 -5.78 4.47
CA ALA A 69 23.92 -6.48 4.22
C ALA A 69 23.77 -6.95 2.77
N LEU A 70 24.12 -6.10 1.80
CA LEU A 70 24.09 -6.43 0.38
C LEU A 70 25.07 -7.57 0.05
N VAL A 71 26.30 -7.52 0.55
CA VAL A 71 27.28 -8.61 0.34
C VAL A 71 26.79 -9.95 0.89
N LEU A 72 26.21 -9.93 2.10
CA LEU A 72 25.65 -11.14 2.72
C LEU A 72 24.48 -11.69 1.89
N ARG A 73 23.60 -10.83 1.39
CA ARG A 73 22.47 -11.21 0.53
C ARG A 73 22.90 -11.74 -0.83
N ALA A 74 23.84 -11.06 -1.49
CA ALA A 74 24.37 -11.48 -2.77
C ALA A 74 24.95 -12.89 -2.69
N ARG A 75 25.65 -13.22 -1.59
CA ARG A 75 26.21 -14.55 -1.34
C ARG A 75 25.14 -15.64 -1.18
N GLU A 76 24.02 -15.33 -0.54
CA GLU A 76 23.00 -16.32 -0.20
C GLU A 76 21.87 -16.44 -1.24
N ARG A 77 21.46 -15.32 -1.86
CA ARG A 77 20.21 -15.20 -2.61
C ARG A 77 20.38 -14.85 -4.09
N GLY A 78 21.58 -14.46 -4.54
CA GLY A 78 21.92 -14.31 -5.97
C GLY A 78 21.02 -13.36 -6.77
N GLY A 79 20.48 -12.30 -6.17
CA GLY A 79 19.45 -11.44 -6.78
C GLY A 79 20.01 -10.17 -7.46
N PRO A 80 19.52 -9.79 -8.65
CA PRO A 80 19.88 -8.54 -9.30
C PRO A 80 18.96 -7.41 -8.79
N ASN A 81 19.56 -6.26 -8.43
CA ASN A 81 18.94 -4.95 -8.11
C ASN A 81 19.19 -4.38 -6.70
N GLU A 82 20.27 -4.76 -6.04
CA GLU A 82 20.65 -4.24 -4.71
C GLU A 82 21.09 -2.76 -4.70
N TRP A 83 21.53 -2.22 -5.84
CA TRP A 83 22.02 -0.84 -5.94
C TRP A 83 20.94 0.22 -5.69
N THR A 84 19.65 -0.10 -5.89
CA THR A 84 18.57 0.88 -5.64
C THR A 84 18.43 1.23 -4.17
N VAL A 85 18.65 0.25 -3.29
CA VAL A 85 18.64 0.45 -1.84
C VAL A 85 19.77 1.39 -1.46
N LEU A 86 20.97 1.16 -1.98
CA LEU A 86 22.13 2.01 -1.71
C LEU A 86 21.93 3.46 -2.21
N VAL A 87 21.37 3.64 -3.42
CA VAL A 87 21.10 4.98 -3.97
C VAL A 87 20.02 5.72 -3.18
N ALA A 88 18.95 5.03 -2.77
CA ALA A 88 17.89 5.60 -1.96
C ALA A 88 18.41 6.01 -0.56
N GLU A 89 19.19 5.15 0.07
CA GLU A 89 19.85 5.38 1.36
C GLU A 89 20.77 6.61 1.31
N LEU A 90 21.69 6.66 0.33
CA LEU A 90 22.61 7.80 0.14
C LEU A 90 21.86 9.11 -0.13
N SER A 91 20.78 9.06 -0.92
CA SER A 91 19.95 10.23 -1.21
C SER A 91 19.24 10.73 0.04
N GLY A 92 18.67 9.82 0.86
CA GLY A 92 18.02 10.16 2.12
C GLY A 92 19.00 10.78 3.12
N LEU A 93 20.18 10.19 3.29
CA LEU A 93 21.24 10.71 4.16
C LEU A 93 21.69 12.11 3.75
N THR A 94 22.01 12.29 2.46
CA THR A 94 22.52 13.57 1.94
C THR A 94 21.48 14.68 2.07
N ALA A 95 20.22 14.42 1.73
CA ALA A 95 19.14 15.38 1.89
C ALA A 95 18.93 15.77 3.35
N THR A 96 18.96 14.79 4.26
CA THR A 96 18.74 15.02 5.69
C THR A 96 19.91 15.80 6.31
N ALA A 97 21.14 15.38 6.01
CA ALA A 97 22.36 16.04 6.47
C ALA A 97 22.44 17.49 5.98
N LEU A 98 22.10 17.74 4.70
CA LEU A 98 22.06 19.09 4.15
C LEU A 98 21.10 19.98 4.94
N VAL A 99 19.88 19.50 5.23
CA VAL A 99 18.88 20.27 5.96
C VAL A 99 19.32 20.55 7.40
N LEU A 100 19.85 19.56 8.12
CA LEU A 100 20.27 19.77 9.51
C LEU A 100 21.51 20.65 9.62
N THR A 101 22.44 20.59 8.66
CA THR A 101 23.67 21.39 8.66
C THR A 101 23.45 22.87 8.30
N THR A 102 22.31 23.23 7.71
CA THR A 102 21.95 24.65 7.50
C THR A 102 21.81 25.46 8.79
N GLY A 103 21.68 24.79 9.94
CA GLY A 103 21.45 25.44 11.23
C GLY A 103 20.01 25.94 11.43
N LEU A 104 19.10 25.71 10.48
CA LEU A 104 17.67 26.08 10.59
C LEU A 104 16.99 25.51 11.84
N PHE A 105 17.48 24.36 12.33
CA PHE A 105 16.96 23.67 13.52
C PHE A 105 17.88 23.79 14.73
N SER A 106 18.86 24.71 14.69
CA SER A 106 19.71 25.02 15.84
C SER A 106 18.85 25.61 16.97
N GLY A 107 18.97 25.04 18.18
CA GLY A 107 18.17 25.44 19.35
C GLY A 107 16.79 24.78 19.48
N VAL A 108 16.39 23.96 18.51
CA VAL A 108 15.15 23.16 18.58
C VAL A 108 15.40 21.87 19.39
N PRO A 109 14.43 21.37 20.21
CA PRO A 109 14.56 20.09 20.88
C PRO A 109 14.95 18.92 19.96
N GLN A 110 15.82 18.04 20.45
CA GLN A 110 16.39 16.94 19.66
C GLN A 110 15.35 15.98 19.07
N TRP A 111 14.22 15.76 19.75
CA TRP A 111 13.13 14.92 19.24
C TRP A 111 12.43 15.53 18.02
N ILE A 112 12.39 16.86 17.90
CA ILE A 112 11.86 17.54 16.71
C ILE A 112 12.87 17.43 15.56
N GLN A 113 14.17 17.57 15.85
CA GLN A 113 15.21 17.33 14.85
C GLN A 113 15.13 15.90 14.30
N ALA A 114 14.91 14.90 15.18
CA ALA A 114 14.68 13.52 14.78
C ALA A 114 13.41 13.32 13.95
N LEU A 115 12.30 13.97 14.32
CA LEU A 115 11.06 13.94 13.55
C LEU A 115 11.28 14.48 12.13
N VAL A 116 11.90 15.66 12.01
CA VAL A 116 12.18 16.31 10.72
C VAL A 116 13.14 15.46 9.90
N ALA A 117 14.21 14.96 10.53
CA ALA A 117 15.19 14.10 9.88
C ALA A 117 14.56 12.83 9.32
N ALA A 118 13.75 12.12 10.13
CA ALA A 118 13.06 10.92 9.70
C ALA A 118 12.06 11.18 8.59
N CYS A 119 11.28 12.25 8.67
CA CYS A 119 10.34 12.61 7.61
C CYS A 119 11.04 12.89 6.28
N ILE A 120 12.15 13.66 6.29
CA ILE A 120 12.90 13.98 5.06
C ILE A 120 13.56 12.72 4.51
N PHE A 121 14.25 11.97 5.37
CA PHE A 121 14.94 10.74 4.98
C PHE A 121 13.99 9.76 4.30
N LEU A 122 12.91 9.39 4.98
CA LEU A 122 11.97 8.37 4.51
C LEU A 122 11.19 8.86 3.28
N LEU A 123 10.91 10.16 3.18
CA LEU A 123 10.28 10.73 1.98
C LEU A 123 11.21 10.61 0.77
N VAL A 124 12.48 11.00 0.91
CA VAL A 124 13.46 10.91 -0.18
C VAL A 124 13.70 9.45 -0.57
N GLU A 125 13.87 8.56 0.41
CA GLU A 125 14.02 7.13 0.17
C GLU A 125 12.83 6.58 -0.63
N LEU A 126 11.60 6.88 -0.19
CA LEU A 126 10.37 6.48 -0.89
C LEU A 126 10.35 7.00 -2.34
N LEU A 127 10.64 8.28 -2.57
CA LEU A 127 10.61 8.88 -3.91
C LEU A 127 11.62 8.23 -4.85
N ILE A 128 12.85 8.00 -4.38
CA ILE A 128 13.90 7.34 -5.17
C ILE A 128 13.50 5.91 -5.52
N VAL A 129 13.01 5.15 -4.55
CA VAL A 129 12.56 3.77 -4.78
C VAL A 129 11.40 3.72 -5.78
N GLN A 130 10.41 4.59 -5.65
CA GLN A 130 9.29 4.66 -6.61
C GLN A 130 9.74 5.08 -8.00
N LEU A 131 10.77 5.93 -8.12
CA LEU A 131 11.34 6.32 -9.41
C LEU A 131 11.95 5.10 -10.11
N PHE A 132 12.73 4.30 -9.39
CA PHE A 132 13.30 3.06 -9.94
C PHE A 132 12.23 2.05 -10.36
N VAL A 133 11.18 1.88 -9.55
CA VAL A 133 10.04 1.01 -9.91
C VAL A 133 9.33 1.54 -11.16
N SER A 134 9.11 2.85 -11.26
CA SER A 134 8.50 3.50 -12.43
C SER A 134 9.31 3.23 -13.71
N VAL A 135 10.62 3.43 -13.66
CA VAL A 135 11.52 3.18 -14.82
C VAL A 135 11.55 1.72 -15.22
N ARG A 136 11.59 0.78 -14.25
CA ARG A 136 11.63 -0.66 -14.54
C ARG A 136 10.32 -1.22 -15.09
N THR A 137 9.19 -0.73 -14.59
CA THR A 137 7.86 -1.27 -14.92
C THR A 137 7.15 -0.49 -16.02
N GLY A 138 7.66 0.68 -16.42
CA GLY A 138 7.01 1.58 -17.37
C GLY A 138 5.72 2.24 -16.84
N ARG A 139 5.41 2.07 -15.54
CA ARG A 139 4.21 2.64 -14.91
C ARG A 139 4.41 4.11 -14.56
N GLY A 140 3.33 4.90 -14.60
CA GLY A 140 3.35 6.32 -14.25
C GLY A 140 3.78 6.56 -12.79
N TYR A 141 4.79 7.40 -12.61
CA TYR A 141 5.37 7.73 -11.30
C TYR A 141 4.34 8.25 -10.26
N SER A 142 3.41 9.10 -10.71
CA SER A 142 2.36 9.67 -9.83
C SER A 142 1.38 8.60 -9.31
N GLN A 143 1.03 7.62 -10.13
CA GLN A 143 0.15 6.52 -9.75
C GLN A 143 0.82 5.62 -8.69
N LEU A 144 2.11 5.33 -8.88
CA LEU A 144 2.89 4.52 -7.94
C LEU A 144 3.00 5.20 -6.57
N ILE A 145 3.32 6.50 -6.52
CA ILE A 145 3.40 7.24 -5.25
C ILE A 145 2.07 7.28 -4.52
N GLY A 146 0.98 7.62 -5.21
CA GLY A 146 -0.35 7.73 -4.60
C GLY A 146 -0.82 6.41 -4.00
N GLY A 147 -0.63 5.31 -4.74
CA GLY A 147 -0.94 3.97 -4.26
C GLY A 147 -0.04 3.53 -3.10
N ASN A 148 1.25 3.83 -3.18
CA ASN A 148 2.22 3.34 -2.21
C ASN A 148 2.17 4.08 -0.87
N ILE A 149 2.09 5.43 -0.89
CA ILE A 149 1.98 6.25 0.33
C ILE A 149 0.77 5.81 1.17
N GLY A 150 -0.39 5.61 0.53
CA GLY A 150 -1.60 5.18 1.25
C GLY A 150 -1.44 3.80 1.90
N SER A 151 -0.77 2.87 1.21
CA SER A 151 -0.60 1.49 1.70
C SER A 151 0.51 1.33 2.75
N GLN A 152 1.52 2.20 2.72
CA GLN A 152 2.69 2.15 3.63
C GLN A 152 2.65 3.22 4.72
N ALA A 153 1.63 4.08 4.76
CA ALA A 153 1.54 5.19 5.73
C ALA A 153 1.75 4.76 7.19
N SER A 154 1.14 3.64 7.60
CA SER A 154 1.32 3.12 8.96
C SER A 154 2.74 2.64 9.24
N LEU A 155 3.41 2.07 8.23
CA LEU A 155 4.79 1.62 8.35
C LEU A 155 5.73 2.84 8.44
N LEU A 156 5.57 3.82 7.55
CA LEU A 156 6.35 5.06 7.56
C LEU A 156 6.20 5.80 8.89
N ALA A 157 4.97 5.93 9.41
CA ALA A 157 4.71 6.57 10.69
C ALA A 157 5.42 5.87 11.86
N ALA A 158 5.44 4.54 11.86
CA ALA A 158 6.12 3.78 12.90
C ALA A 158 7.66 3.82 12.75
N GLN A 159 8.20 3.94 11.54
CA GLN A 159 9.64 4.22 11.34
C GLN A 159 10.04 5.60 11.85
N VAL A 160 9.23 6.63 11.60
CA VAL A 160 9.44 7.97 12.17
C VAL A 160 9.44 7.91 13.70
N SER A 161 8.46 7.20 14.28
CA SER A 161 8.41 7.00 15.74
C SER A 161 9.64 6.28 16.27
N ALA A 162 10.11 5.23 15.59
CA ALA A 162 11.31 4.49 15.96
C ALA A 162 12.59 5.34 15.87
N ALA A 163 12.71 6.21 14.87
CA ALA A 163 13.84 7.14 14.72
C ALA A 163 13.89 8.16 15.88
N ILE A 164 12.73 8.71 16.25
CA ILE A 164 12.60 9.60 17.42
C ILE A 164 12.95 8.84 18.70
N LEU A 165 12.40 7.64 18.88
CA LEU A 165 12.70 6.80 20.03
C LEU A 165 14.20 6.56 20.14
N ALA A 166 14.84 6.04 19.09
CA ALA A 166 16.29 5.82 19.03
C ALA A 166 17.06 7.07 19.47
N THR A 167 16.72 8.22 18.89
CA THR A 167 17.37 9.50 19.21
C THR A 167 17.21 9.89 20.68
N VAL A 168 16.03 9.72 21.26
CA VAL A 168 15.72 10.14 22.65
C VAL A 168 16.36 9.21 23.68
N ILE A 169 16.41 7.90 23.44
CA ILE A 169 16.91 6.93 24.43
C ILE A 169 18.43 6.68 24.32
N TYR A 170 19.04 6.96 23.16
CA TYR A 170 20.48 6.75 22.95
C TYR A 170 21.38 7.45 23.96
N PRO A 171 21.16 8.74 24.35
CA PRO A 171 22.01 9.41 25.33
C PRO A 171 22.02 8.73 26.71
N ARG A 172 21.01 7.90 27.03
CA ARG A 172 20.89 7.21 28.33
C ARG A 172 21.41 5.77 28.29
N MET A 173 21.22 5.07 27.17
CA MET A 173 21.51 3.63 27.06
C MET A 173 22.68 3.32 26.13
N GLY A 174 23.20 4.29 25.37
CA GLY A 174 24.21 4.07 24.34
C GLY A 174 23.77 3.03 23.32
N GLY A 175 24.68 2.17 22.85
CA GLY A 175 24.39 1.12 21.85
C GLY A 175 23.27 0.14 22.25
N TRP A 176 22.99 -0.05 23.54
CA TRP A 176 21.90 -0.92 24.00
C TRP A 176 20.52 -0.45 23.55
N SER A 177 20.34 0.87 23.33
CA SER A 177 19.08 1.37 22.76
C SER A 177 18.84 0.84 21.35
N LEU A 178 19.91 0.68 20.57
CA LEU A 178 19.81 0.24 19.18
C LEU A 178 19.36 -1.21 19.09
N LEU A 179 19.78 -2.07 20.02
CA LEU A 179 19.26 -3.45 20.09
C LEU A 179 17.75 -3.49 20.32
N LEU A 180 17.24 -2.65 21.23
CA LEU A 180 15.81 -2.52 21.49
C LEU A 180 15.05 -2.01 20.25
N VAL A 181 15.57 -0.97 19.58
CA VAL A 181 14.94 -0.40 18.39
C VAL A 181 15.01 -1.36 17.20
N VAL A 182 16.13 -2.07 17.00
CA VAL A 182 16.27 -3.11 15.98
C VAL A 182 15.21 -4.20 16.20
N ALA A 183 15.07 -4.70 17.42
CA ALA A 183 14.05 -5.70 17.73
C ALA A 183 12.63 -5.21 17.42
N LEU A 184 12.31 -3.97 17.81
CA LEU A 184 11.02 -3.34 17.52
C LEU A 184 10.76 -3.20 16.01
N LEU A 185 11.76 -2.73 15.25
CA LEU A 185 11.66 -2.56 13.81
C LEU A 185 11.53 -3.89 13.07
N LEU A 186 12.23 -4.93 13.51
CA LEU A 186 12.09 -6.29 12.96
C LEU A 186 10.70 -6.86 13.23
N LEU A 187 10.17 -6.68 14.45
CA LEU A 187 8.82 -7.11 14.79
C LEU A 187 7.76 -6.39 13.95
N MET A 188 7.91 -5.08 13.79
CA MET A 188 7.04 -4.25 12.97
C MET A 188 7.08 -4.66 11.50
N ARG A 189 8.28 -4.85 10.94
CA ARG A 189 8.50 -5.38 9.60
C ARG A 189 7.81 -6.74 9.42
N GLN A 190 8.04 -7.67 10.36
CA GLN A 190 7.46 -9.01 10.28
C GLN A 190 5.93 -8.98 10.35
N SER A 191 5.38 -8.13 11.21
CA SER A 191 3.93 -7.92 11.31
C SER A 191 3.35 -7.38 10.00
N TYR A 192 4.03 -6.41 9.37
CA TYR A 192 3.62 -5.87 8.08
C TYR A 192 3.73 -6.91 6.95
N ALA A 193 4.81 -7.69 6.93
CA ALA A 193 5.02 -8.77 5.96
C ALA A 193 3.93 -9.85 6.07
N LEU A 194 3.58 -10.24 7.30
CA LEU A 194 2.50 -11.19 7.56
C LEU A 194 1.16 -10.62 7.12
N LEU A 195 0.86 -9.37 7.47
CA LEU A 195 -0.38 -8.70 7.05
C LEU A 195 -0.48 -8.61 5.52
N TRP A 196 0.63 -8.32 4.85
CA TRP A 196 0.69 -8.30 3.39
C TRP A 196 0.46 -9.70 2.80
N GLY A 197 1.14 -10.72 3.33
CA GLY A 197 0.95 -12.11 2.90
C GLY A 197 -0.49 -12.58 3.06
N ILE A 198 -1.15 -12.23 4.18
CA ILE A 198 -2.58 -12.52 4.39
C ILE A 198 -3.43 -11.85 3.32
N ARG A 199 -3.17 -10.57 3.00
CA ARG A 199 -3.90 -9.85 1.95
C ARG A 199 -3.72 -10.47 0.56
N GLU A 200 -2.52 -10.95 0.25
CA GLU A 200 -2.22 -11.59 -1.03
C GLU A 200 -2.91 -12.95 -1.14
N THR A 201 -2.77 -13.81 -0.12
CA THR A 201 -3.46 -15.10 -0.07
C THR A 201 -4.98 -14.93 -0.14
N TYR A 202 -5.50 -13.90 0.52
CA TYR A 202 -6.91 -13.56 0.45
C TYR A 202 -7.33 -13.19 -0.98
N ARG A 203 -6.58 -12.31 -1.65
CA ARG A 203 -6.82 -11.94 -3.04
C ARG A 203 -6.83 -13.17 -3.95
N ALA A 204 -5.82 -14.02 -3.85
CA ALA A 204 -5.72 -15.25 -4.62
C ALA A 204 -6.91 -16.21 -4.35
N THR A 205 -7.35 -16.32 -3.10
CA THR A 205 -8.52 -17.14 -2.75
C THR A 205 -9.80 -16.60 -3.39
N VAL A 206 -10.01 -15.28 -3.37
CA VAL A 206 -11.16 -14.65 -4.04
C VAL A 206 -11.11 -14.87 -5.55
N GLU A 207 -9.94 -14.69 -6.16
CA GLU A 207 -9.74 -14.92 -7.59
C GLU A 207 -10.09 -16.37 -7.98
N VAL A 208 -9.68 -17.36 -7.19
CA VAL A 208 -10.03 -18.78 -7.41
C VAL A 208 -11.54 -19.05 -7.24
N LEU A 209 -12.19 -18.44 -6.26
CA LEU A 209 -13.64 -18.59 -6.07
C LEU A 209 -14.43 -18.02 -7.25
N VAL A 210 -13.99 -16.86 -7.74
CA VAL A 210 -14.56 -16.20 -8.91
C VAL A 210 -14.32 -17.02 -10.18
N GLU A 211 -13.09 -17.53 -10.37
CA GLU A 211 -12.78 -18.39 -11.52
C GLU A 211 -13.60 -19.69 -11.49
N ALA A 212 -13.80 -20.29 -10.31
CA ALA A 212 -14.66 -21.47 -10.15
C ALA A 212 -16.14 -21.15 -10.45
N ALA A 213 -16.61 -19.96 -10.07
CA ALA A 213 -17.96 -19.48 -10.38
C ALA A 213 -18.16 -19.25 -11.89
N GLU A 214 -17.19 -18.61 -12.55
CA GLU A 214 -17.21 -18.36 -14.00
C GLU A 214 -16.98 -19.63 -14.82
N GLY A 215 -16.28 -20.64 -14.27
CA GLY A 215 -15.92 -21.88 -14.96
C GLY A 215 -17.09 -22.70 -15.51
N GLY A 216 -18.33 -22.40 -15.09
CA GLY A 216 -19.55 -22.96 -15.70
C GLY A 216 -19.81 -22.49 -17.13
N ASP A 217 -19.26 -21.33 -17.54
CA ASP A 217 -19.35 -20.82 -18.91
C ASP A 217 -18.04 -20.11 -19.31
N SER A 218 -17.31 -20.69 -20.26
CA SER A 218 -16.05 -20.13 -20.78
C SER A 218 -16.13 -18.67 -21.25
N ARG A 219 -17.33 -18.18 -21.62
CA ARG A 219 -17.51 -16.78 -22.05
C ARG A 219 -17.40 -15.79 -20.89
N LEU A 220 -17.64 -16.24 -19.65
CA LEU A 220 -17.52 -15.43 -18.44
C LEU A 220 -16.09 -15.31 -17.93
N SER A 221 -15.15 -16.12 -18.44
CA SER A 221 -13.78 -16.17 -17.92
C SER A 221 -13.10 -14.78 -17.89
N GLY A 222 -12.67 -14.41 -16.69
CA GLY A 222 -11.99 -13.15 -16.38
C GLY A 222 -12.90 -11.91 -16.47
N HIS A 223 -14.23 -12.07 -16.54
CA HIS A 223 -15.18 -10.95 -16.54
C HIS A 223 -15.06 -10.16 -15.24
N ALA A 224 -15.16 -10.84 -14.10
CA ALA A 224 -15.08 -10.22 -12.79
C ALA A 224 -13.74 -9.49 -12.55
N GLU A 225 -12.62 -10.04 -13.02
CA GLU A 225 -11.32 -9.38 -12.89
C GLU A 225 -11.26 -8.08 -13.72
N ARG A 226 -11.75 -8.10 -14.96
CA ARG A 226 -11.81 -6.90 -15.81
C ARG A 226 -12.78 -5.87 -15.26
N THR A 227 -13.95 -6.29 -14.81
CA THR A 227 -14.93 -5.43 -14.14
C THR A 227 -14.33 -4.77 -12.90
N ALA A 228 -13.57 -5.50 -12.08
CA ALA A 228 -12.86 -4.95 -10.93
C ALA A 228 -11.77 -3.93 -11.32
N GLN A 229 -11.04 -4.15 -12.42
CA GLN A 229 -10.05 -3.19 -12.93
C GLN A 229 -10.73 -1.89 -13.42
N LEU A 230 -11.81 -2.01 -14.20
CA LEU A 230 -12.60 -0.88 -14.69
C LEU A 230 -13.19 -0.07 -13.53
N ALA A 231 -13.78 -0.75 -12.54
CA ALA A 231 -14.39 -0.10 -11.37
C ALA A 231 -13.35 0.70 -10.56
N ARG A 232 -12.14 0.15 -10.36
CA ARG A 232 -11.05 0.85 -9.66
C ARG A 232 -10.62 2.13 -10.40
N GLU A 233 -10.49 2.08 -11.72
CA GLU A 233 -10.09 3.25 -12.53
C GLU A 233 -11.17 4.34 -12.49
N ILE A 234 -12.44 3.97 -12.63
CA ILE A 234 -13.56 4.93 -12.55
C ILE A 234 -13.66 5.52 -11.14
N ALA A 235 -13.48 4.71 -10.09
CA ALA A 235 -13.49 5.18 -8.70
C ALA A 235 -12.34 6.15 -8.41
N TYR A 236 -11.13 5.85 -8.89
CA TYR A 236 -9.97 6.74 -8.76
C TYR A 236 -10.25 8.12 -9.35
N ARG A 237 -10.83 8.18 -10.55
CA ARG A 237 -11.18 9.44 -11.23
C ARG A 237 -12.36 10.16 -10.57
N CYS A 238 -13.25 9.42 -9.92
CA CYS A 238 -14.30 10.00 -9.08
C CYS A 238 -13.75 10.59 -7.77
N GLY A 239 -12.46 10.45 -7.46
CA GLY A 239 -11.81 11.03 -6.28
C GLY A 239 -12.03 10.23 -4.99
N PHE A 240 -12.36 8.94 -5.11
CA PHE A 240 -12.39 8.05 -3.95
C PHE A 240 -10.98 7.86 -3.37
N ARG A 241 -10.89 7.60 -2.06
CA ARG A 241 -9.61 7.29 -1.41
C ARG A 241 -9.19 5.85 -1.69
N SER A 242 -7.90 5.53 -1.57
CA SER A 242 -7.36 4.20 -1.86
C SER A 242 -8.11 3.05 -1.17
N ARG A 243 -8.55 3.25 0.09
CA ARG A 243 -9.35 2.23 0.82
C ARG A 243 -10.72 2.01 0.19
N GLU A 244 -11.38 3.08 -0.27
CA GLU A 244 -12.70 3.00 -0.92
C GLU A 244 -12.59 2.43 -2.34
N ILE A 245 -11.52 2.75 -3.07
CA ILE A 245 -11.22 2.17 -4.39
C ILE A 245 -11.05 0.66 -4.27
N GLU A 246 -10.30 0.16 -3.28
CA GLU A 246 -10.16 -1.28 -3.06
C GLU A 246 -11.49 -1.92 -2.64
N ARG A 247 -12.28 -1.26 -1.79
CA ARG A 247 -13.62 -1.73 -1.42
C ARG A 247 -14.53 -1.87 -2.65
N ILE A 248 -14.52 -0.89 -3.56
CA ILE A 248 -15.25 -0.93 -4.83
C ILE A 248 -14.70 -2.04 -5.75
N GLY A 249 -13.38 -2.21 -5.80
CA GLY A 249 -12.73 -3.27 -6.58
C GLY A 249 -13.10 -4.67 -6.11
N TYR A 250 -13.15 -4.91 -4.79
CA TYR A 250 -13.63 -6.18 -4.24
C TYR A 250 -15.13 -6.38 -4.47
N ALA A 251 -15.95 -5.33 -4.34
CA ALA A 251 -17.38 -5.40 -4.67
C ALA A 251 -17.58 -5.80 -6.14
N ALA A 252 -16.81 -5.21 -7.06
CA ALA A 252 -16.83 -5.56 -8.47
C ALA A 252 -16.33 -6.99 -8.76
N LEU A 253 -15.30 -7.45 -8.04
CA LEU A 253 -14.78 -8.81 -8.20
C LEU A 253 -15.80 -9.87 -7.77
N LEU A 254 -16.64 -9.57 -6.78
CA LEU A 254 -17.61 -10.50 -6.21
C LEU A 254 -19.03 -10.31 -6.77
N HIS A 255 -19.25 -9.33 -7.66
CA HIS A 255 -20.59 -8.84 -8.00
C HIS A 255 -21.56 -9.86 -8.63
N ASP A 256 -21.01 -10.97 -9.13
CA ASP A 256 -21.76 -12.08 -9.74
C ASP A 256 -21.83 -13.32 -8.85
N LEU A 257 -21.03 -13.38 -7.77
CA LEU A 257 -21.17 -14.43 -6.76
C LEU A 257 -22.52 -14.34 -6.04
N ASP A 258 -23.13 -13.15 -6.00
CA ASP A 258 -24.50 -12.95 -5.50
C ASP A 258 -25.54 -13.78 -6.28
N VAL A 259 -25.26 -14.15 -7.54
CA VAL A 259 -26.14 -14.98 -8.37
C VAL A 259 -26.07 -16.46 -8.01
N LEU A 260 -24.91 -16.95 -7.54
CA LEU A 260 -24.76 -18.33 -7.04
C LEU A 260 -25.55 -18.58 -5.75
N GLY A 261 -25.93 -17.51 -5.06
CA GLY A 261 -26.81 -17.53 -3.91
C GLY A 261 -28.30 -17.62 -4.20
N ARG A 262 -28.73 -17.50 -5.46
CA ARG A 262 -30.14 -17.68 -5.81
C ARG A 262 -30.46 -19.17 -5.74
N PRO A 263 -31.53 -19.57 -5.01
CA PRO A 263 -31.87 -20.98 -4.92
C PRO A 263 -32.11 -21.52 -6.33
N ALA A 264 -31.37 -22.57 -6.68
CA ALA A 264 -31.82 -23.47 -7.72
C ALA A 264 -33.26 -23.92 -7.35
N PRO A 265 -34.15 -24.23 -8.32
CA PRO A 265 -35.55 -24.56 -8.03
C PRO A 265 -35.80 -25.78 -7.13
N SER A 266 -34.79 -26.35 -6.48
CA SER A 266 -34.92 -27.40 -5.48
C SER A 266 -33.62 -27.57 -4.67
N HIS A 267 -33.71 -27.28 -3.35
CA HIS A 267 -32.89 -27.86 -2.27
C HIS A 267 -31.43 -27.42 -2.04
N ALA A 268 -31.16 -26.13 -1.87
CA ALA A 268 -29.99 -25.69 -1.11
C ALA A 268 -30.36 -24.53 -0.19
N ASP A 269 -30.58 -24.83 1.09
CA ASP A 269 -30.59 -23.82 2.17
C ASP A 269 -29.13 -23.43 2.41
N GLY A 270 -28.79 -22.20 2.01
CA GLY A 270 -27.44 -21.65 2.16
C GLY A 270 -27.19 -20.58 1.11
N GLY A 271 -27.73 -19.38 1.35
CA GLY A 271 -27.45 -18.22 0.51
C GLY A 271 -25.96 -17.82 0.54
N PRO A 272 -25.54 -16.87 -0.31
CA PRO A 272 -24.15 -16.40 -0.35
C PRO A 272 -23.78 -15.71 0.99
N GLU A 273 -24.78 -15.31 1.77
CA GLU A 273 -24.68 -14.78 3.14
C GLU A 273 -24.08 -15.77 4.14
N GLU A 274 -24.30 -17.08 3.98
CA GLU A 274 -23.72 -18.09 4.87
C GLU A 274 -22.26 -18.38 4.49
N VAL A 275 -21.94 -18.31 3.20
CA VAL A 275 -20.58 -18.51 2.67
C VAL A 275 -19.68 -17.28 2.90
N LEU A 276 -20.23 -16.07 2.74
CA LEU A 276 -19.48 -14.80 2.88
C LEU A 276 -19.61 -14.18 4.27
N GLY A 277 -20.75 -14.33 4.95
CA GLY A 277 -21.01 -13.75 6.27
C GLY A 277 -20.23 -14.41 7.41
N GLY A 278 -19.72 -15.63 7.22
CA GLY A 278 -18.75 -16.25 8.12
C GLY A 278 -17.34 -15.63 8.04
N ILE A 279 -17.08 -14.79 7.04
CA ILE A 279 -15.78 -14.16 6.78
C ILE A 279 -15.94 -12.65 7.03
N GLY A 280 -15.64 -12.20 8.24
CA GLY A 280 -15.76 -10.80 8.68
C GLY A 280 -14.98 -9.75 7.85
N LEU A 281 -14.26 -10.18 6.82
CA LEU A 281 -13.52 -9.34 5.88
C LEU A 281 -14.40 -8.76 4.76
N PHE A 282 -15.55 -9.37 4.44
CA PHE A 282 -16.51 -8.84 3.45
C PHE A 282 -17.61 -7.97 4.06
N GLU A 283 -17.62 -7.75 5.38
CA GLU A 283 -18.62 -6.91 6.05
C GLU A 283 -18.72 -5.51 5.44
N ASP A 284 -17.58 -4.93 5.04
CA ASP A 284 -17.56 -3.62 4.39
C ASP A 284 -18.10 -3.67 2.94
N VAL A 285 -18.01 -4.83 2.26
CA VAL A 285 -18.38 -5.03 0.84
C VAL A 285 -19.85 -5.43 0.67
N ILE A 286 -20.38 -6.25 1.58
CA ILE A 286 -21.76 -6.75 1.57
C ILE A 286 -22.80 -5.63 1.39
N PRO A 287 -22.70 -4.45 2.05
CA PRO A 287 -23.63 -3.34 1.82
C PRO A 287 -23.63 -2.84 0.37
N LEU A 288 -22.48 -2.82 -0.32
CA LEU A 288 -22.42 -2.40 -1.73
C LEU A 288 -23.08 -3.42 -2.65
N LEU A 289 -22.89 -4.71 -2.36
CA LEU A 289 -23.52 -5.81 -3.10
C LEU A 289 -25.04 -5.78 -2.93
N ARG A 290 -25.55 -5.55 -1.70
CA ARG A 290 -26.99 -5.36 -1.43
C ARG A 290 -27.59 -4.18 -2.19
N LEU A 291 -26.88 -3.05 -2.21
CA LEU A 291 -27.31 -1.88 -2.98
C LEU A 291 -27.37 -2.17 -4.49
N LYS A 292 -26.42 -2.95 -5.02
CA LYS A 292 -26.42 -3.41 -6.41
C LYS A 292 -27.59 -4.37 -6.69
N ALA A 293 -27.87 -5.30 -5.78
CA ALA A 293 -28.98 -6.25 -5.87
C ALA A 293 -30.36 -5.59 -5.76
N GLY A 294 -30.44 -4.35 -5.26
CA GLY A 294 -31.69 -3.62 -5.08
C GLY A 294 -32.31 -3.78 -3.69
N GLU A 295 -31.57 -4.36 -2.75
CA GLU A 295 -31.98 -4.58 -1.37
C GLU A 295 -31.60 -3.37 -0.50
N ALA A 296 -32.26 -2.23 -0.75
CA ALA A 296 -32.11 -1.05 0.10
C ALA A 296 -33.10 -1.12 1.29
N GLU A 297 -32.72 -1.81 2.36
CA GLU A 297 -33.50 -1.83 3.60
C GLU A 297 -33.42 -0.47 4.31
N GLY A 298 -34.51 0.32 4.25
CA GLY A 298 -35.02 1.25 5.30
C GLY A 298 -34.12 2.31 5.93
N ALA A 299 -32.81 2.30 5.70
CA ALA A 299 -31.81 3.15 6.31
C ALA A 299 -31.28 4.16 5.29
N ARG A 300 -30.91 5.35 5.78
CA ARG A 300 -30.38 6.43 4.95
C ARG A 300 -29.02 6.03 4.38
N VAL A 301 -29.00 5.53 3.14
CA VAL A 301 -27.78 5.14 2.43
C VAL A 301 -26.94 6.39 2.13
N LYS A 302 -25.63 6.32 2.31
CA LYS A 302 -24.72 7.44 1.97
C LYS A 302 -24.60 7.57 0.45
N ASP A 303 -24.59 8.81 -0.06
CA ASP A 303 -24.39 9.11 -1.48
C ASP A 303 -23.08 8.50 -2.05
N SER A 304 -22.04 8.38 -1.21
CA SER A 304 -20.77 7.74 -1.57
C SER A 304 -20.93 6.24 -1.85
N ASP A 305 -21.77 5.55 -1.09
CA ASP A 305 -22.02 4.10 -1.25
C ASP A 305 -22.93 3.84 -2.46
N LEU A 306 -23.88 4.74 -2.73
CA LEU A 306 -24.70 4.73 -3.95
C LEU A 306 -23.84 4.94 -5.20
N LEU A 307 -22.91 5.91 -5.17
CA LEU A 307 -21.96 6.13 -6.26
C LEU A 307 -21.04 4.93 -6.44
N ALA A 308 -20.56 4.33 -5.36
CA ALA A 308 -19.73 3.11 -5.39
C ALA A 308 -20.46 1.94 -6.06
N ALA A 309 -21.70 1.65 -5.66
CA ALA A 309 -22.52 0.61 -6.28
C ALA A 309 -22.80 0.90 -7.77
N TYR A 310 -23.05 2.16 -8.12
CA TYR A 310 -23.21 2.58 -9.52
C TYR A 310 -21.94 2.36 -10.35
N ILE A 311 -20.76 2.63 -9.79
CA ILE A 311 -19.48 2.40 -10.46
C ILE A 311 -19.28 0.91 -10.77
N VAL A 312 -19.65 0.02 -9.84
CA VAL A 312 -19.58 -1.44 -10.07
C VAL A 312 -20.48 -1.85 -11.23
N ALA A 313 -21.74 -1.42 -11.23
CA ALA A 313 -22.70 -1.75 -12.30
C ALA A 313 -22.25 -1.18 -13.67
N LEU A 314 -21.79 0.07 -13.69
CA LEU A 314 -21.27 0.71 -14.90
C LEU A 314 -20.04 -0.01 -15.45
N ALA A 315 -19.14 -0.46 -14.58
CA ALA A 315 -17.95 -1.21 -14.98
C ALA A 315 -18.29 -2.56 -15.62
N SER A 316 -19.25 -3.28 -15.05
CA SER A 316 -19.74 -4.56 -15.62
C SER A 316 -20.33 -4.33 -17.02
N ASP A 317 -21.20 -3.32 -17.15
CA ASP A 317 -21.82 -2.95 -18.43
C ASP A 317 -20.82 -2.56 -19.51
N ILE A 318 -19.74 -1.87 -19.14
CA ILE A 318 -18.64 -1.54 -20.06
C ILE A 318 -17.92 -2.81 -20.53
N ASP A 319 -17.65 -3.79 -19.64
CA ASP A 319 -17.00 -5.05 -20.03
C ASP A 319 -17.89 -5.88 -20.97
N VAL A 320 -19.20 -5.92 -20.68
CA VAL A 320 -20.22 -6.60 -21.49
C VAL A 320 -20.35 -5.94 -22.87
N GLU A 321 -20.40 -4.61 -22.96
CA GLU A 321 -20.53 -3.91 -24.24
C GLU A 321 -19.27 -4.07 -25.11
N ALA A 322 -18.10 -4.22 -24.49
CA ALA A 322 -16.85 -4.48 -25.21
C ALA A 322 -16.77 -5.90 -25.80
N ARG A 323 -17.63 -6.84 -25.37
CA ARG A 323 -17.57 -8.27 -25.75
C ARG A 323 -18.96 -8.80 -26.12
N PRO A 324 -19.26 -8.95 -27.42
CA PRO A 324 -20.56 -9.45 -27.90
C PRO A 324 -20.95 -10.82 -27.33
N GLU A 325 -19.95 -11.66 -27.02
CA GLU A 325 -20.11 -13.00 -26.45
C GLU A 325 -20.70 -12.99 -25.03
N LEU A 326 -20.39 -11.96 -24.23
CA LEU A 326 -20.92 -11.75 -22.88
C LEU A 326 -22.35 -11.23 -22.92
N LYS A 327 -22.68 -10.38 -23.90
CA LYS A 327 -23.98 -9.70 -24.03
C LYS A 327 -25.17 -10.67 -24.15
N ALA A 328 -24.93 -11.90 -24.59
CA ALA A 328 -25.95 -12.93 -24.70
C ALA A 328 -26.29 -13.65 -23.38
N ILE A 329 -25.39 -13.60 -22.38
CA ILE A 329 -25.49 -14.38 -21.14
C ILE A 329 -25.61 -13.45 -19.92
N HIS A 330 -24.91 -12.33 -19.95
CA HIS A 330 -24.90 -11.36 -18.86
C HIS A 330 -25.76 -10.13 -19.23
N PRO A 331 -26.96 -9.97 -18.65
CA PRO A 331 -27.75 -8.76 -18.86
C PRO A 331 -27.03 -7.55 -18.23
N THR A 332 -27.24 -6.36 -18.80
CA THR A 332 -26.67 -5.13 -18.25
C THR A 332 -27.21 -4.82 -16.85
N ASP A 333 -26.30 -4.59 -15.91
CA ASP A 333 -26.52 -4.41 -14.47
C ASP A 333 -27.01 -3.00 -14.11
N THR A 334 -26.68 -1.97 -14.89
CA THR A 334 -27.06 -0.58 -14.55
C THR A 334 -28.58 -0.38 -14.57
N ASN A 335 -29.33 -1.27 -15.22
CA ASN A 335 -30.71 -1.02 -15.64
C ASN A 335 -31.81 -1.48 -14.66
N ARG A 336 -31.49 -2.10 -13.52
CA ARG A 336 -32.54 -2.71 -12.66
C ARG A 336 -32.94 -1.94 -11.40
N PHE A 337 -32.08 -1.08 -10.85
CA PHE A 337 -32.39 -0.37 -9.59
C PHE A 337 -31.57 0.91 -9.37
N LEU A 338 -30.25 0.84 -9.57
CA LEU A 338 -29.33 1.95 -9.31
C LEU A 338 -29.59 3.17 -10.21
N ALA A 339 -30.11 2.94 -11.42
CA ALA A 339 -30.53 4.02 -12.33
C ALA A 339 -31.63 4.92 -11.76
N HIS A 340 -32.44 4.48 -10.78
CA HIS A 340 -33.49 5.32 -10.20
C HIS A 340 -33.11 5.92 -8.84
N VAL A 341 -32.26 5.22 -8.07
CA VAL A 341 -31.91 5.61 -6.70
C VAL A 341 -30.69 6.54 -6.63
N VAL A 342 -29.74 6.41 -7.56
CA VAL A 342 -28.48 7.18 -7.53
C VAL A 342 -28.72 8.61 -8.05
N PRO A 343 -28.27 9.67 -7.34
CA PRO A 343 -28.43 11.05 -7.78
C PRO A 343 -27.84 11.31 -9.18
N GLN A 344 -28.49 12.16 -10.00
CA GLN A 344 -27.99 12.45 -11.36
C GLN A 344 -26.57 13.01 -11.38
N ALA A 345 -26.20 13.84 -10.41
CA ALA A 345 -24.85 14.37 -10.29
C ALA A 345 -23.79 13.27 -10.08
N ALA A 346 -24.12 12.24 -9.28
CA ALA A 346 -23.25 11.11 -9.03
C ALA A 346 -23.07 10.25 -10.30
N LYS A 347 -24.17 9.97 -11.03
CA LYS A 347 -24.12 9.27 -12.32
C LYS A 347 -23.26 10.00 -13.34
N ALA A 348 -23.50 11.30 -13.52
CA ALA A 348 -22.76 12.13 -14.46
C ALA A 348 -21.25 12.14 -14.15
N LYS A 349 -20.88 12.12 -12.86
CA LYS A 349 -19.49 12.04 -12.43
C LYS A 349 -18.83 10.71 -12.83
N ALA A 350 -19.49 9.58 -12.58
CA ALA A 350 -18.97 8.26 -12.96
C ALA A 350 -18.89 8.06 -14.48
N VAL A 351 -19.93 8.48 -15.21
CA VAL A 351 -19.97 8.43 -16.68
C VAL A 351 -18.87 9.31 -17.29
N SER A 352 -18.70 10.54 -16.80
CA SER A 352 -17.63 11.44 -17.24
C SER A 352 -16.24 10.84 -16.98
N ALA A 353 -16.03 10.24 -15.80
CA ALA A 353 -14.79 9.55 -15.47
C ALA A 353 -14.49 8.37 -16.41
N ALA A 354 -15.51 7.58 -16.76
CA ALA A 354 -15.37 6.46 -17.70
C ALA A 354 -15.06 6.94 -19.13
N LEU A 355 -15.76 7.97 -19.63
CA LEU A 355 -15.49 8.57 -20.95
C LEU A 355 -14.08 9.16 -21.05
N HIS A 356 -13.62 9.84 -20.00
CA HIS A 356 -12.26 10.36 -19.93
C HIS A 356 -11.18 9.26 -19.90
N SER A 357 -11.56 8.03 -19.56
CA SER A 357 -10.68 6.87 -19.62
C SER A 357 -10.70 6.17 -20.98
N GLY A 358 -11.50 6.67 -21.94
CA GLY A 358 -11.61 6.12 -23.29
C GLY A 358 -12.57 4.94 -23.42
N TYR A 359 -13.37 4.64 -22.38
CA TYR A 359 -14.33 3.54 -22.42
C TYR A 359 -15.58 3.90 -23.22
N ARG A 360 -16.11 2.94 -23.97
CA ARG A 360 -17.43 3.05 -24.61
C ARG A 360 -18.49 2.71 -23.58
N ILE A 361 -19.42 3.64 -23.37
CA ILE A 361 -20.53 3.45 -22.45
C ILE A 361 -21.73 2.94 -23.27
N PRO A 362 -22.40 1.85 -22.85
CA PRO A 362 -23.63 1.41 -23.50
C PRO A 362 -24.67 2.53 -23.44
N ALA A 363 -25.49 2.66 -24.49
CA ALA A 363 -26.53 3.68 -24.52
C ALA A 363 -27.47 3.48 -23.32
N VAL A 364 -27.40 4.40 -22.34
CA VAL A 364 -28.32 4.41 -21.19
C VAL A 364 -29.69 4.80 -21.75
N SER A 365 -30.56 3.81 -21.96
CA SER A 365 -31.95 4.02 -22.41
C SER A 365 -32.82 4.48 -21.26
#